data_AF-A0A4S2F2E1-F1
#
_entry.id   AF-A0A4S2F2E1-F1
#
_cell.length_a   1.000
_cell.length_b   1.000
_cell.length_c   1.000
_cell.angle_alpha   90.00
_cell.angle_beta   90.00
_cell.angle_gamma   90.00
#
_symmetry.space_group_name_H-M   'P 1'
#
loop_
_entity.id
_entity.type
_entity.pdbx_description
1 polymer ?
#
loop_
_entity_poly.entity_id
_entity_poly.type
_entity_poly.pdbx_seq_one_letter_code
_entity_poly.pdbx_strand_id
1 'polypeptide(L)'
;MSEADETKGGKKENAHLQGADARDASAGNAEVHDTKWRSAFSDASFAIAIVIAVVMALAATGYALFDAHQKAIAVTATRAKVEAFNQYVDYLNVTAEHFLYGGAKAVEAGGLVESVWSSAINNPNGSWDEDIAPYKAADPNQALSKLMTSNAYNGLCHEMESTECSIDDSFKQLASPPEGCDEAYDTVRDMQKEYKVLCEMVRRPSGTLENYREDFGNAHKELVSSYELLKTQIPDKMDVSA
;
A
#
# COMPACT_ATOMS: atom_id res chain seq x y z
N MET A 1 -8.75 56.31 17.69
CA MET A 1 -9.13 56.48 16.28
C MET A 1 -10.06 55.34 15.89
N SER A 2 -11.11 55.45 15.09
CA SER A 2 -11.87 56.54 14.44
C SER A 2 -12.63 55.84 13.30
N GLU A 3 -13.85 56.21 12.88
CA GLU A 3 -14.84 57.13 13.44
C GLU A 3 -16.19 56.86 12.73
N ALA A 4 -17.31 57.17 13.42
CA ALA A 4 -18.62 57.42 12.82
C ALA A 4 -19.30 56.25 12.02
N ASP A 5 -20.59 56.29 11.66
CA ASP A 5 -21.56 57.37 11.88
C ASP A 5 -22.99 56.89 12.23
N GLU A 6 -23.73 57.84 12.80
CA GLU A 6 -25.19 58.02 12.98
C GLU A 6 -26.20 57.22 12.08
N THR A 7 -27.50 57.03 12.37
CA THR A 7 -28.49 57.32 13.47
C THR A 7 -29.84 56.61 13.13
N LYS A 8 -31.10 56.87 13.60
CA LYS A 8 -31.85 57.80 14.51
C LYS A 8 -33.15 57.03 14.92
N GLY A 9 -33.98 57.39 15.91
CA GLY A 9 -33.97 58.46 16.91
C GLY A 9 -35.40 58.75 17.45
N GLY A 10 -35.55 59.06 18.75
CA GLY A 10 -36.83 59.45 19.38
C GLY A 10 -37.60 58.30 20.07
N LYS A 11 -38.44 58.54 21.10
CA LYS A 11 -38.76 59.81 21.79
C LYS A 11 -38.98 59.56 23.30
N LYS A 12 -38.64 60.53 24.15
CA LYS A 12 -38.86 60.54 25.62
C LYS A 12 -40.25 61.08 25.95
N GLU A 13 -40.77 60.78 27.14
CA GLU A 13 -41.14 61.77 28.17
C GLU A 13 -41.54 61.08 29.50
N ASN A 14 -41.16 61.66 30.64
CA ASN A 14 -41.59 61.23 31.97
C ASN A 14 -41.40 62.38 33.01
N ALA A 15 -42.50 63.04 33.36
CA ALA A 15 -42.71 64.03 34.42
C ALA A 15 -44.25 64.14 34.57
N HIS A 16 -44.87 64.58 35.67
CA HIS A 16 -44.47 65.56 36.68
C HIS A 16 -45.19 65.28 38.01
N LEU A 17 -44.48 65.47 39.12
CA LEU A 17 -44.82 66.17 40.38
C LEU A 17 -46.27 66.73 40.48
N GLN A 18 -47.00 66.76 41.60
CA GLN A 18 -46.72 66.67 43.06
C GLN A 18 -47.83 65.78 43.72
N GLY A 19 -47.84 65.37 45.00
CA GLY A 19 -47.00 65.67 46.16
C GLY A 19 -47.79 66.26 47.34
N ALA A 20 -48.47 65.40 48.14
CA ALA A 20 -49.03 65.72 49.47
C ALA A 20 -49.41 64.43 50.24
N ASP A 21 -49.25 64.41 51.57
CA ASP A 21 -49.44 63.24 52.42
C ASP A 21 -50.82 63.14 53.13
N ALA A 22 -51.11 61.91 53.56
CA ALA A 22 -51.73 61.52 54.82
C ALA A 22 -53.25 61.25 54.93
N ARG A 23 -53.51 60.13 55.64
CA ARG A 23 -54.76 59.62 56.25
C ARG A 23 -55.74 58.95 55.27
N ASP A 24 -56.01 57.64 55.29
CA ASP A 24 -56.29 56.63 56.36
C ASP A 24 -57.81 56.36 56.51
N ALA A 25 -58.15 55.16 57.01
CA ALA A 25 -59.48 54.61 57.29
C ALA A 25 -60.41 54.23 56.11
N SER A 26 -60.37 52.93 55.77
CA SER A 26 -61.52 52.03 55.53
C SER A 26 -62.66 52.40 54.55
N ALA A 27 -62.81 51.57 53.51
CA ALA A 27 -64.00 50.71 53.33
C ALA A 27 -63.66 49.54 52.38
N GLY A 28 -64.22 48.35 52.61
CA GLY A 28 -64.03 47.19 51.74
C GLY A 28 -64.85 47.31 50.45
N ASN A 29 -64.22 47.14 49.28
CA ASN A 29 -64.88 47.22 47.98
C ASN A 29 -65.45 45.86 47.53
N ALA A 30 -66.40 45.92 46.59
CA ALA A 30 -67.24 44.82 46.11
C ALA A 30 -66.51 43.56 45.62
N GLU A 31 -67.24 42.44 45.66
CA GLU A 31 -66.92 41.22 44.93
C GLU A 31 -66.75 41.51 43.43
N VAL A 32 -65.68 40.94 42.85
CA VAL A 32 -65.53 40.82 41.40
C VAL A 32 -65.22 39.35 41.10
N HIS A 33 -65.94 38.77 40.14
CA HIS A 33 -65.76 37.37 39.72
C HIS A 33 -64.30 37.09 39.34
N ASP A 34 -63.59 36.25 40.13
CA ASP A 34 -62.40 35.59 39.60
C ASP A 34 -62.83 34.55 38.56
N THR A 35 -62.20 34.59 37.40
CA THR A 35 -62.64 33.85 36.21
C THR A 35 -61.76 32.66 35.95
N LYS A 36 -62.23 31.48 36.37
CA LYS A 36 -62.24 30.14 35.72
C LYS A 36 -61.18 29.77 34.64
N TRP A 37 -60.01 30.38 34.62
CA TRP A 37 -58.95 30.23 33.60
C TRP A 37 -57.73 29.46 34.11
N ARG A 38 -57.55 29.34 35.43
CA ARG A 38 -56.36 28.73 36.04
C ARG A 38 -56.39 27.19 36.10
N SER A 39 -57.41 26.54 35.55
CA SER A 39 -57.59 25.08 35.57
C SER A 39 -57.66 24.43 34.19
N ALA A 40 -57.15 25.09 33.14
CA ALA A 40 -57.11 24.56 31.77
C ALA A 40 -55.73 24.00 31.36
N PHE A 41 -54.73 24.07 32.25
CA PHE A 41 -53.36 23.60 32.01
C PHE A 41 -52.80 22.78 33.20
N SER A 42 -53.65 21.94 33.81
CA SER A 42 -53.16 20.84 34.65
C SER A 42 -52.70 19.67 33.75
N ASP A 43 -51.63 19.00 34.19
CA ASP A 43 -51.11 17.70 33.71
C ASP A 43 -50.61 17.62 32.24
N ALA A 44 -51.38 18.10 31.26
CA ALA A 44 -51.10 17.97 29.84
C ALA A 44 -49.74 18.59 29.43
N SER A 45 -49.42 19.78 29.93
CA SER A 45 -48.14 20.45 29.62
C SER A 45 -46.92 19.69 30.16
N PHE A 46 -47.06 18.99 31.29
CA PHE A 46 -45.99 18.19 31.87
C PHE A 46 -45.79 16.88 31.09
N ALA A 47 -46.89 16.23 30.68
CA ALA A 47 -46.85 15.05 29.82
C ALA A 47 -46.19 15.36 28.46
N ILE A 48 -46.52 16.50 27.83
CA ILE A 48 -45.91 16.93 26.55
C ILE A 48 -44.39 17.15 26.71
N ALA A 49 -43.94 17.78 27.80
CA ALA A 49 -42.52 17.97 28.06
C ALA A 49 -41.75 16.65 28.21
N ILE A 50 -42.34 15.65 28.89
CA ILE A 50 -41.77 14.30 29.01
C ILE A 50 -41.65 13.62 27.64
N VAL A 51 -42.70 13.68 26.81
CA VAL A 51 -42.67 13.08 25.46
C VAL A 51 -41.58 13.71 24.60
N ILE A 52 -41.42 15.04 24.63
CA ILE A 52 -40.35 15.73 23.90
C ILE A 52 -38.97 15.30 24.40
N ALA A 53 -38.77 15.19 25.72
CA ALA A 53 -37.49 14.74 26.29
C ALA A 53 -37.14 13.29 25.88
N VAL A 54 -38.13 12.39 25.85
CA VAL A 54 -37.94 11.00 25.39
C VAL A 54 -37.59 10.94 23.89
N VAL A 55 -38.27 11.72 23.04
CA VAL A 55 -37.96 11.78 21.60
C VAL A 55 -36.55 12.33 21.36
N MET A 56 -36.15 13.38 22.08
CA MET A 56 -34.79 13.95 22.01
C MET A 56 -33.72 12.93 22.44
N ALA A 57 -33.97 12.17 23.52
CA ALA A 57 -33.05 11.13 23.98
C ALA A 57 -32.89 10.01 22.93
N LEU A 58 -34.00 9.50 22.38
CA LEU A 58 -33.99 8.47 21.34
C LEU A 58 -33.26 8.94 20.07
N ALA A 59 -33.48 10.19 19.65
CA ALA A 59 -32.79 10.78 18.49
C ALA A 59 -31.28 10.88 18.72
N ALA A 60 -30.85 11.34 19.91
CA ALA A 60 -29.43 11.41 20.27
C ALA A 60 -28.77 10.02 20.32
N THR A 61 -29.45 9.01 20.87
CA THR A 61 -28.96 7.62 20.90
C THR A 61 -28.85 7.03 19.49
N GLY A 62 -29.85 7.26 18.62
CA GLY A 62 -29.82 6.82 17.22
C GLY A 62 -28.69 7.46 16.42
N TYR A 63 -28.43 8.76 16.62
CA TYR A 63 -27.32 9.46 16.00
C TYR A 63 -25.95 8.91 16.45
N ALA A 64 -25.76 8.67 17.75
CA ALA A 64 -24.52 8.11 18.29
C ALA A 64 -24.24 6.69 17.75
N LEU A 65 -25.27 5.85 17.61
CA LEU A 65 -25.13 4.51 17.01
C LEU A 65 -24.79 4.58 15.51
N PHE A 66 -25.39 5.51 14.76
CA PHE A 66 -25.08 5.71 13.34
C PHE A 66 -23.65 6.22 13.12
N ASP A 67 -23.22 7.23 13.89
CA ASP A 67 -21.86 7.77 13.88
C ASP A 67 -20.80 6.70 14.23
N ALA A 68 -21.04 5.90 15.28
CA ALA A 68 -20.18 4.78 15.65
C ALA A 68 -20.09 3.71 14.54
N HIS A 69 -21.19 3.40 13.86
CA HIS A 69 -21.23 2.44 12.75
C HIS A 69 -20.47 2.94 11.51
N GLN A 70 -20.63 4.23 11.16
CA GLN A 70 -19.86 4.86 10.07
C GLN A 70 -18.35 4.85 10.38
N LYS A 71 -17.96 5.17 11.62
CA LYS A 71 -16.56 5.12 12.08
C LYS A 71 -15.99 3.70 12.04
N ALA A 72 -16.76 2.70 12.46
CA ALA A 72 -16.34 1.30 12.38
C ALA A 72 -16.07 0.84 10.94
N ILE A 73 -16.94 1.21 9.98
CA ILE A 73 -16.74 0.94 8.55
C ILE A 73 -15.51 1.67 8.02
N ALA A 74 -15.30 2.93 8.40
CA ALA A 74 -14.12 3.69 7.98
C ALA A 74 -12.82 3.05 8.48
N VAL A 75 -12.76 2.61 9.74
CA VAL A 75 -11.59 1.92 10.32
C VAL A 75 -11.32 0.59 9.60
N THR A 76 -12.35 -0.23 9.34
CA THR A 76 -12.13 -1.49 8.60
C THR A 76 -11.70 -1.26 7.16
N ALA A 77 -12.17 -0.20 6.50
CA ALA A 77 -11.72 0.18 5.16
C ALA A 77 -10.28 0.71 5.13
N THR A 78 -9.85 1.48 6.14
CA THR A 78 -8.44 1.89 6.30
C THR A 78 -7.54 0.68 6.54
N ARG A 79 -7.91 -0.18 7.50
CA ARG A 79 -7.18 -1.40 7.81
C ARG A 79 -7.02 -2.32 6.60
N ALA A 80 -8.09 -2.53 5.81
CA ALA A 80 -8.02 -3.35 4.60
C ALA A 80 -7.06 -2.78 3.54
N LYS A 81 -6.90 -1.45 3.45
CA LYS A 81 -5.89 -0.82 2.59
C LYS A 81 -4.47 -1.05 3.12
N VAL A 82 -4.26 -0.91 4.42
CA VAL A 82 -2.97 -1.19 5.08
C VAL A 82 -2.56 -2.66 4.90
N GLU A 83 -3.49 -3.60 5.11
CA GLU A 83 -3.26 -5.03 4.91
C GLU A 83 -2.93 -5.35 3.44
N ALA A 84 -3.67 -4.77 2.48
CA ALA A 84 -3.39 -4.94 1.05
C ALA A 84 -2.05 -4.32 0.61
N PHE A 85 -1.69 -3.13 1.13
CA PHE A 85 -0.39 -2.49 0.86
C PHE A 85 0.76 -3.36 1.41
N ASN A 86 0.65 -3.81 2.66
CA ASN A 86 1.66 -4.64 3.30
C ASN A 86 1.83 -5.99 2.58
N GLN A 87 0.72 -6.56 2.06
CA GLN A 87 0.75 -7.76 1.23
C GLN A 87 1.40 -7.51 -0.14
N TYR A 88 1.21 -6.33 -0.75
CA TYR A 88 1.93 -5.94 -1.97
C TYR A 88 3.45 -5.84 -1.72
N VAL A 89 3.85 -5.24 -0.59
CA VAL A 89 5.25 -5.20 -0.15
C VAL A 89 5.81 -6.61 0.08
N ASP A 90 5.04 -7.55 0.64
CA ASP A 90 5.45 -8.96 0.72
C ASP A 90 5.67 -9.58 -0.67
N TYR A 91 4.78 -9.34 -1.63
CA TYR A 91 4.95 -9.84 -2.99
C TYR A 91 6.16 -9.23 -3.71
N LEU A 92 6.49 -7.95 -3.49
CA LEU A 92 7.71 -7.34 -4.03
C LEU A 92 8.96 -8.06 -3.48
N ASN A 93 9.02 -8.29 -2.17
CA ASN A 93 10.15 -8.97 -1.52
C ASN A 93 10.29 -10.42 -2.01
N VAL A 94 9.20 -11.20 -2.06
CA VAL A 94 9.21 -12.58 -2.59
C VAL A 94 9.64 -12.62 -4.06
N THR A 95 9.26 -11.61 -4.87
CA THR A 95 9.73 -11.50 -6.26
C THR A 95 11.23 -11.20 -6.34
N ALA A 96 11.75 -10.35 -5.46
CA ALA A 96 13.19 -10.08 -5.35
C ALA A 96 13.97 -11.33 -4.90
N GLU A 97 13.43 -12.15 -3.99
CA GLU A 97 13.99 -13.45 -3.61
C GLU A 97 14.01 -14.43 -4.80
N HIS A 98 12.94 -14.50 -5.59
CA HIS A 98 12.92 -15.30 -6.82
C HIS A 98 14.00 -14.83 -7.81
N PHE A 99 14.16 -13.53 -8.04
CA PHE A 99 15.22 -13.00 -8.91
C PHE A 99 16.64 -13.32 -8.40
N LEU A 100 16.88 -13.22 -7.09
CA LEU A 100 18.16 -13.58 -6.49
C LEU A 100 18.48 -15.07 -6.68
N TYR A 101 17.49 -15.94 -6.46
CA TYR A 101 17.63 -17.39 -6.67
C TYR A 101 17.91 -17.74 -8.14
N GLY A 102 17.05 -17.26 -9.04
CA GLY A 102 17.15 -17.52 -10.46
C GLY A 102 18.42 -16.94 -11.08
N GLY A 103 18.80 -15.73 -10.68
CA GLY A 103 20.03 -15.07 -11.08
C GLY A 103 21.27 -15.86 -10.65
N ALA A 104 21.32 -16.34 -9.41
CA ALA A 104 22.39 -17.21 -8.94
C ALA A 104 22.51 -18.49 -9.78
N LYS A 105 21.38 -19.11 -10.14
CA LYS A 105 21.33 -20.33 -10.98
C LYS A 105 21.76 -20.09 -12.43
N ALA A 106 21.39 -18.94 -13.00
CA ALA A 106 21.85 -18.54 -14.31
C ALA A 106 23.37 -18.23 -14.32
N VAL A 107 23.89 -17.61 -13.25
CA VAL A 107 25.34 -17.38 -13.06
C VAL A 107 26.12 -18.68 -12.88
N GLU A 108 25.60 -19.64 -12.10
CA GLU A 108 26.16 -20.99 -11.93
C GLU A 108 26.27 -21.70 -13.30
N ALA A 109 25.19 -21.70 -14.09
CA ALA A 109 25.17 -22.34 -15.40
C ALA A 109 26.04 -21.61 -16.44
N GLY A 110 26.02 -20.28 -16.48
CA GLY A 110 26.87 -19.48 -17.38
C GLY A 110 28.37 -19.64 -17.08
N GLY A 111 28.73 -19.76 -15.80
CA GLY A 111 30.10 -20.08 -15.37
C GLY A 111 30.57 -21.45 -15.86
N LEU A 112 29.68 -22.46 -15.87
CA LEU A 112 29.97 -23.78 -16.46
C LEU A 112 30.14 -23.70 -17.99
N VAL A 113 29.29 -22.94 -18.70
CA VAL A 113 29.44 -22.69 -20.15
C VAL A 113 30.80 -22.07 -20.44
N GLU A 114 31.14 -20.99 -19.74
CA GLU A 114 32.41 -20.30 -19.92
C GLU A 114 33.61 -21.23 -19.67
N SER A 115 33.56 -22.00 -18.57
CA SER A 115 34.67 -22.88 -18.16
C SER A 115 34.88 -24.05 -19.12
N VAL A 116 33.80 -24.65 -19.63
CA VAL A 116 33.86 -25.72 -20.65
C VAL A 116 34.35 -25.17 -22.00
N TRP A 117 33.83 -24.02 -22.44
CA TRP A 117 34.20 -23.41 -23.72
C TRP A 117 35.66 -22.91 -23.71
N SER A 118 36.07 -22.26 -22.62
CA SER A 118 37.44 -21.79 -22.38
C SER A 118 38.44 -22.95 -22.31
N SER A 119 38.09 -24.05 -21.64
CA SER A 119 38.95 -25.24 -21.59
C SER A 119 39.07 -25.94 -22.94
N ALA A 120 38.00 -25.98 -23.74
CA ALA A 120 38.04 -26.53 -25.10
C ALA A 120 38.91 -25.72 -26.07
N ILE A 121 38.87 -24.39 -25.99
CA ILE A 121 39.69 -23.52 -26.84
C ILE A 121 41.16 -23.53 -26.39
N ASN A 122 41.42 -23.32 -25.10
CA ASN A 122 42.77 -23.07 -24.59
C ASN A 122 43.55 -24.34 -24.25
N ASN A 123 42.87 -25.44 -23.90
CA ASN A 123 43.52 -26.66 -23.45
C ASN A 123 42.79 -27.96 -23.89
N PRO A 124 42.50 -28.15 -25.19
CA PRO A 124 41.72 -29.30 -25.67
C PRO A 124 42.31 -30.67 -25.30
N ASN A 125 43.64 -30.75 -25.13
CA ASN A 125 44.35 -32.00 -24.87
C ASN A 125 44.79 -32.21 -23.41
N GLY A 126 45.13 -31.15 -22.65
CA GLY A 126 45.66 -31.26 -21.28
C GLY A 126 44.59 -31.55 -20.21
N SER A 127 44.96 -31.44 -18.93
CA SER A 127 43.97 -31.63 -17.84
C SER A 127 42.96 -30.49 -17.81
N TRP A 128 41.71 -30.84 -17.52
CA TRP A 128 40.65 -29.90 -17.14
C TRP A 128 40.36 -30.11 -15.64
N ASP A 129 39.65 -29.20 -15.01
CA ASP A 129 39.21 -29.34 -13.61
C ASP A 129 38.11 -30.42 -13.47
N GLU A 130 37.98 -31.00 -12.27
CA GLU A 130 37.24 -32.26 -12.06
C GLU A 130 35.72 -32.16 -12.36
N ASP A 131 35.15 -30.98 -12.11
CA ASP A 131 33.75 -30.62 -12.36
C ASP A 131 33.40 -30.49 -13.85
N ILE A 132 34.33 -29.98 -14.66
CA ILE A 132 34.16 -29.81 -16.11
C ILE A 132 34.78 -30.92 -16.97
N ALA A 133 35.65 -31.76 -16.39
CA ALA A 133 36.30 -32.88 -17.08
C ALA A 133 35.34 -33.85 -17.81
N PRO A 134 34.11 -34.17 -17.32
CA PRO A 134 33.15 -34.99 -18.05
C PRO A 134 32.78 -34.45 -19.44
N TYR A 135 32.81 -33.12 -19.60
CA TYR A 135 32.44 -32.42 -20.84
C TYR A 135 33.59 -32.31 -21.84
N LYS A 136 34.80 -32.77 -21.49
CA LYS A 136 36.01 -32.59 -22.30
C LYS A 136 35.85 -33.09 -23.74
N ALA A 137 36.14 -32.21 -24.70
CA ALA A 137 36.29 -32.51 -26.12
C ALA A 137 37.34 -31.58 -26.74
N ALA A 138 37.91 -31.99 -27.88
CA ALA A 138 38.87 -31.19 -28.63
C ALA A 138 38.21 -30.16 -29.56
N ASP A 139 36.93 -30.34 -29.88
CA ASP A 139 36.09 -29.33 -30.55
C ASP A 139 35.20 -28.63 -29.49
N PRO A 140 35.17 -27.28 -29.44
CA PRO A 140 34.36 -26.55 -28.46
C PRO A 140 32.85 -26.79 -28.58
N ASN A 141 32.32 -27.00 -29.79
CA ASN A 141 30.88 -27.25 -29.99
C ASN A 141 30.49 -28.63 -29.44
N GLN A 142 31.37 -29.63 -29.59
CA GLN A 142 31.22 -30.95 -28.96
C GLN A 142 31.33 -30.85 -27.43
N ALA A 143 32.19 -30.00 -26.88
CA ALA A 143 32.30 -29.78 -25.44
C ALA A 143 31.02 -29.15 -24.87
N LEU A 144 30.52 -28.08 -25.49
CA LEU A 144 29.25 -27.44 -25.15
C LEU A 144 28.07 -28.41 -25.30
N SER A 145 28.03 -29.20 -26.37
CA SER A 145 26.99 -30.21 -26.58
C SER A 145 26.96 -31.27 -25.47
N LYS A 146 28.12 -31.70 -24.96
CA LYS A 146 28.22 -32.59 -23.79
C LYS A 146 27.72 -31.93 -22.50
N LEU A 147 28.03 -30.65 -22.29
CA LEU A 147 27.52 -29.88 -21.13
C LEU A 147 25.99 -29.80 -21.20
N MET A 148 25.44 -29.31 -22.32
CA MET A 148 24.00 -29.10 -22.52
C MET A 148 23.17 -30.38 -22.48
N THR A 149 23.75 -31.54 -22.80
CA THR A 149 23.06 -32.85 -22.72
C THR A 149 23.25 -33.54 -21.36
N SER A 150 23.95 -32.92 -20.41
CA SER A 150 24.18 -33.49 -19.08
C SER A 150 23.01 -33.26 -18.13
N ASN A 151 22.78 -34.21 -17.21
CA ASN A 151 21.73 -34.08 -16.19
C ASN A 151 22.00 -32.92 -15.22
N ALA A 152 23.26 -32.58 -14.96
CA ALA A 152 23.63 -31.47 -14.08
C ALA A 152 23.21 -30.12 -14.69
N TYR A 153 23.58 -29.89 -15.96
CA TYR A 153 23.23 -28.64 -16.65
C TYR A 153 21.72 -28.50 -16.88
N ASN A 154 21.04 -29.59 -17.27
CA ASN A 154 19.58 -29.59 -17.40
C ASN A 154 18.87 -29.38 -16.06
N GLY A 155 19.48 -29.77 -14.94
CA GLY A 155 19.03 -29.40 -13.60
C GLY A 155 18.99 -27.89 -13.40
N LEU A 156 20.11 -27.20 -13.66
CA LEU A 156 20.19 -25.73 -13.56
C LEU A 156 19.20 -25.03 -14.50
N CYS A 157 19.11 -25.47 -15.76
CA CYS A 157 18.11 -24.95 -16.71
C CYS A 157 16.68 -25.11 -16.17
N HIS A 158 16.35 -26.25 -15.56
CA HIS A 158 15.02 -26.51 -14.99
C HIS A 158 14.74 -25.67 -13.74
N GLU A 159 15.73 -25.44 -12.88
CA GLU A 159 15.62 -24.51 -11.74
C GLU A 159 15.36 -23.07 -12.23
N MET A 160 16.01 -22.65 -13.31
CA MET A 160 15.75 -21.35 -13.95
C MET A 160 14.35 -21.26 -14.57
N GLU A 161 13.89 -22.31 -15.28
CA GLU A 161 12.51 -22.39 -15.82
C GLU A 161 11.46 -22.32 -14.70
N SER A 162 11.66 -23.07 -13.62
CA SER A 162 10.78 -23.02 -12.44
C SER A 162 10.76 -21.63 -11.81
N THR A 163 11.88 -20.91 -11.85
CA THR A 163 11.97 -19.55 -11.30
C THR A 163 11.30 -18.52 -12.22
N GLU A 164 11.42 -18.64 -13.54
CA GLU A 164 10.63 -17.85 -14.50
C GLU A 164 9.12 -18.03 -14.27
N CYS A 165 8.66 -19.26 -13.98
CA CYS A 165 7.26 -19.51 -13.60
C CYS A 165 6.88 -18.80 -12.28
N SER A 166 7.70 -18.89 -11.23
CA SER A 166 7.43 -18.22 -9.95
C SER A 166 7.40 -16.69 -10.06
N ILE A 167 8.25 -16.12 -10.92
CA ILE A 167 8.26 -14.68 -11.25
C ILE A 167 6.97 -14.32 -12.01
N ASP A 168 6.61 -15.06 -13.06
CA ASP A 168 5.40 -14.82 -13.85
C ASP A 168 4.09 -15.07 -13.06
N ASP A 169 4.12 -15.89 -12.01
CA ASP A 169 3.05 -16.00 -11.01
C ASP A 169 3.01 -14.79 -10.07
N SER A 170 4.16 -14.29 -9.63
CA SER A 170 4.26 -13.10 -8.77
C SER A 170 3.73 -11.85 -9.48
N PHE A 171 3.96 -11.72 -10.79
CA PHE A 171 3.37 -10.65 -11.62
C PHE A 171 1.84 -10.59 -11.57
N LYS A 172 1.15 -11.70 -11.32
CA LYS A 172 -0.32 -11.73 -11.20
C LYS A 172 -0.80 -11.06 -9.90
N GLN A 173 0.04 -11.08 -8.87
CA GLN A 173 -0.22 -10.39 -7.60
C GLN A 173 0.20 -8.91 -7.68
N LEU A 174 1.30 -8.62 -8.38
CA LEU A 174 1.85 -7.27 -8.53
C LEU A 174 1.13 -6.38 -9.57
N ALA A 175 0.19 -6.93 -10.35
CA ALA A 175 -0.45 -6.29 -11.51
C ALA A 175 -1.24 -4.98 -11.24
N SER A 176 -1.42 -4.59 -9.97
CA SER A 176 -2.06 -3.33 -9.55
C SER A 176 -1.28 -2.71 -8.40
N PRO A 177 -0.20 -1.93 -8.65
CA PRO A 177 0.54 -1.25 -7.60
C PRO A 177 -0.35 -0.27 -6.81
N PRO A 178 -0.26 -0.25 -5.47
CA PRO A 178 -0.78 0.84 -4.67
C PRO A 178 0.12 2.07 -4.77
N GLU A 179 -0.41 3.23 -4.43
CA GLU A 179 0.29 4.52 -4.42
C GLU A 179 1.63 4.43 -3.65
N GLY A 180 2.73 4.73 -4.35
CA GLY A 180 4.08 4.69 -3.78
C GLY A 180 4.83 3.37 -4.00
N CYS A 181 4.23 2.38 -4.67
CA CYS A 181 4.92 1.15 -5.10
C CYS A 181 5.28 1.14 -6.60
N ASP A 182 4.91 2.19 -7.35
CA ASP A 182 5.02 2.23 -8.82
C ASP A 182 6.45 2.05 -9.33
N GLU A 183 7.42 2.73 -8.71
CA GLU A 183 8.84 2.61 -9.08
C GLU A 183 9.39 1.19 -8.87
N ALA A 184 9.10 0.58 -7.70
CA ALA A 184 9.52 -0.78 -7.38
C ALA A 184 8.90 -1.81 -8.35
N TYR A 185 7.64 -1.58 -8.77
CA TYR A 185 6.98 -2.43 -9.76
C TYR A 185 7.61 -2.31 -11.15
N ASP A 186 7.95 -1.10 -11.60
CA ASP A 186 8.62 -0.91 -12.89
C ASP A 186 10.05 -1.49 -12.90
N THR A 187 10.81 -1.36 -11.82
CA THR A 187 12.11 -2.06 -11.70
C THR A 187 11.95 -3.58 -11.69
N VAL A 188 10.94 -4.14 -11.01
CA VAL A 188 10.59 -5.57 -11.11
C VAL A 188 10.27 -5.99 -12.56
N ARG A 189 9.60 -5.13 -13.35
CA ARG A 189 9.32 -5.38 -14.78
C ARG A 189 10.57 -5.33 -15.66
N ASP A 190 11.56 -4.53 -15.33
CA ASP A 190 12.84 -4.49 -16.05
C ASP A 190 13.70 -5.70 -15.69
N MET A 191 13.78 -6.07 -14.41
CA MET A 191 14.42 -7.31 -13.94
C MET A 191 13.85 -8.57 -14.62
N GLN A 192 12.54 -8.61 -14.92
CA GLN A 192 11.94 -9.72 -15.67
C GLN A 192 12.54 -9.88 -17.07
N LYS A 193 12.92 -8.78 -17.72
CA LYS A 193 13.54 -8.78 -19.06
C LYS A 193 15.00 -9.16 -18.97
N GLU A 194 15.74 -8.53 -18.06
CA GLU A 194 17.16 -8.79 -17.77
C GLU A 194 17.39 -10.27 -17.44
N TYR A 195 16.57 -10.83 -16.55
CA TYR A 195 16.63 -12.25 -16.19
C TYR A 195 16.32 -13.17 -17.38
N LYS A 196 15.31 -12.84 -18.21
CA LYS A 196 14.98 -13.63 -19.41
C LYS A 196 16.07 -13.55 -20.49
N VAL A 197 16.80 -12.43 -20.60
CA VAL A 197 18.02 -12.33 -21.43
C VAL A 197 19.11 -13.25 -20.87
N LEU A 198 19.41 -13.15 -19.58
CA LEU A 198 20.42 -13.98 -18.90
C LEU A 198 20.13 -15.48 -19.06
N CYS A 199 18.87 -15.89 -18.93
CA CYS A 199 18.42 -17.26 -19.15
C CYS A 199 18.58 -17.74 -20.60
N GLU A 200 18.23 -16.91 -21.59
CA GLU A 200 18.40 -17.27 -23.01
C GLU A 200 19.89 -17.41 -23.38
N MET A 201 20.77 -16.57 -22.83
CA MET A 201 22.22 -16.70 -23.02
C MET A 201 22.79 -18.02 -22.47
N VAL A 202 22.27 -18.52 -21.36
CA VAL A 202 22.63 -19.82 -20.78
C VAL A 202 22.05 -20.98 -21.60
N ARG A 203 20.79 -20.87 -22.05
CA ARG A 203 20.14 -21.91 -22.86
C ARG A 203 20.67 -22.00 -24.28
N ARG A 204 21.16 -20.89 -24.84
CA ARG A 204 21.65 -20.76 -26.23
C ARG A 204 22.92 -19.87 -26.34
N PRO A 205 24.04 -20.27 -25.71
CA PRO A 205 25.31 -19.56 -25.86
C PRO A 205 25.75 -19.58 -27.33
N SER A 206 26.23 -18.43 -27.81
CA SER A 206 26.56 -18.20 -29.21
C SER A 206 27.59 -17.08 -29.36
N GLY A 207 28.08 -16.83 -30.59
CA GLY A 207 29.18 -15.89 -30.84
C GLY A 207 30.55 -16.52 -30.60
N THR A 208 31.52 -15.72 -30.13
CA THR A 208 32.81 -16.19 -29.64
C THR A 208 32.83 -16.23 -28.11
N LEU A 209 33.86 -16.85 -27.52
CA LEU A 209 34.05 -16.88 -26.08
C LEU A 209 34.26 -15.48 -25.47
N GLU A 210 34.92 -14.55 -26.19
CA GLU A 210 35.08 -13.16 -25.74
C GLU A 210 33.73 -12.45 -25.69
N ASN A 211 32.96 -12.49 -26.79
CA ASN A 211 31.63 -11.89 -26.84
C ASN A 211 30.70 -12.49 -25.79
N TYR A 212 30.66 -13.82 -25.66
CA TYR A 212 29.83 -14.49 -24.65
C TYR A 212 30.16 -14.01 -23.23
N ARG A 213 31.45 -13.90 -22.88
CA ARG A 213 31.91 -13.37 -21.58
C ARG A 213 31.48 -11.92 -21.35
N GLU A 214 31.62 -11.07 -22.37
CA GLU A 214 31.27 -9.65 -22.27
C GLU A 214 29.75 -9.46 -22.15
N ASP A 215 28.98 -10.03 -23.06
CA ASP A 215 27.52 -9.94 -23.10
C ASP A 215 26.88 -10.55 -21.83
N PHE A 216 27.31 -11.75 -21.41
CA PHE A 216 26.79 -12.41 -20.21
C PHE A 216 27.21 -11.68 -18.93
N GLY A 217 28.47 -11.24 -18.88
CA GLY A 217 28.99 -10.42 -17.79
C GLY A 217 28.31 -9.05 -17.69
N ASN A 218 27.75 -8.52 -18.77
CA ASN A 218 26.98 -7.27 -18.76
C ASN A 218 25.52 -7.51 -18.34
N ALA A 219 24.83 -8.50 -18.91
CA ALA A 219 23.46 -8.87 -18.50
C ALA A 219 23.37 -9.24 -17.00
N HIS A 220 24.40 -9.89 -16.45
CA HIS A 220 24.51 -10.16 -15.00
C HIS A 220 24.66 -8.87 -14.17
N LYS A 221 25.48 -7.90 -14.60
CA LYS A 221 25.63 -6.60 -13.91
C LYS A 221 24.33 -5.79 -13.95
N GLU A 222 23.60 -5.82 -15.07
CA GLU A 222 22.31 -5.15 -15.22
C GLU A 222 21.30 -5.71 -14.21
N LEU A 223 21.10 -7.03 -14.18
CA LEU A 223 20.19 -7.69 -13.22
C LEU A 223 20.58 -7.42 -11.75
N VAL A 224 21.88 -7.38 -11.42
CA VAL A 224 22.34 -7.04 -10.06
C VAL A 224 22.13 -5.55 -9.75
N SER A 225 22.32 -4.66 -10.72
CA SER A 225 22.06 -3.22 -10.55
C SER A 225 20.57 -2.95 -10.30
N SER A 226 19.69 -3.61 -11.04
CA SER A 226 18.24 -3.49 -10.89
C SER A 226 17.74 -4.16 -9.60
N TYR A 227 18.35 -5.26 -9.15
CA TYR A 227 18.09 -5.87 -7.83
C TYR A 227 18.47 -4.94 -6.67
N GLU A 228 19.64 -4.31 -6.71
CA GLU A 228 20.07 -3.35 -5.68
C GLU A 228 19.24 -2.05 -5.71
N LEU A 229 18.81 -1.59 -6.89
CA LEU A 229 17.87 -0.48 -7.03
C LEU A 229 16.51 -0.81 -6.39
N LEU A 230 15.95 -1.98 -6.71
CA LEU A 230 14.66 -2.45 -6.17
C LEU A 230 14.66 -2.44 -4.64
N LYS A 231 15.74 -2.91 -4.01
CA LYS A 231 15.92 -2.90 -2.54
C LYS A 231 15.88 -1.50 -1.91
N THR A 232 16.08 -0.43 -2.69
CA THR A 232 15.93 0.96 -2.23
C THR A 232 14.54 1.57 -2.51
N GLN A 233 13.73 0.91 -3.34
CA GLN A 233 12.40 1.37 -3.77
C GLN A 233 11.25 0.61 -3.13
N ILE A 234 11.46 -0.62 -2.63
CA ILE A 234 10.45 -1.34 -1.84
C ILE A 234 10.17 -0.52 -0.56
N PRO A 235 8.93 -0.04 -0.33
CA PRO A 235 8.62 0.80 0.82
C PRO A 235 8.45 -0.01 2.11
N ASP A 236 8.67 0.66 3.25
CA ASP A 236 8.35 0.12 4.58
C ASP A 236 6.86 -0.22 4.70
N LYS A 237 6.55 -1.27 5.48
CA LYS A 237 5.17 -1.64 5.79
C LYS A 237 4.48 -0.60 6.69
N MET A 238 3.22 -0.32 6.38
CA MET A 238 2.34 0.52 7.18
C MET A 238 1.93 -0.17 8.50
N ASP A 239 1.77 0.62 9.57
CA ASP A 239 1.33 0.12 10.87
C ASP A 239 -0.15 -0.33 10.83
N VAL A 240 -0.42 -1.54 11.31
CA VAL A 240 -1.76 -2.18 11.33
C VAL A 240 -2.60 -1.77 12.56
N SER A 241 -2.10 -0.84 13.38
CA SER A 241 -2.79 -0.30 14.56
C SER A 241 -3.47 1.06 14.37
N ALA A 242 -3.45 1.61 13.14
CA ALA A 242 -4.08 2.87 12.74
C ALA A 242 -5.57 2.76 12.37
#